data_AF-A0A231RKV0-F1
#
_entry.id   AF-A0A231RKV0-F1
#
_cell.length_a   1.000
_cell.length_b   1.000
_cell.length_c   1.000
_cell.angle_alpha   90.00
_cell.angle_beta   90.00
_cell.angle_gamma   90.00
#
_symmetry.space_group_name_H-M   'P 1'
#
loop_
_entity.id
_entity.type
_entity.pdbx_description
1 polymer ?
#
loop_
_entity_poly.entity_id
_entity_poly.type
_entity_poly.pdbx_seq_one_letter_code
_entity_poly.pdbx_strand_id
1 'polypeptide(L)' 'MEWLLAIVVVVMVAGLAATLIIGQSKSNRESDPRYTQNTGKKWLRLGGIYVVGIIAVIVIVIALND' A
#
# COMPACT_ATOMS: atom_id res chain seq x y z
N MET A 1 7.87 23.91 -0.86
CA MET A 1 7.31 22.79 -1.65
C MET A 1 7.91 21.45 -1.25
N GLU A 2 9.24 21.35 -1.11
CA GLU A 2 9.92 20.10 -0.72
C GLU A 2 9.43 19.48 0.60
N TRP A 3 9.16 20.31 1.61
CA TRP A 3 8.61 19.83 2.89
C TRP A 3 7.20 19.22 2.77
N LEU A 4 6.37 19.68 1.83
CA LEU A 4 5.05 19.08 1.58
C LEU A 4 5.20 17.71 0.91
N LEU A 5 6.14 17.57 -0.03
CA LEU A 5 6.46 16.28 -0.64
C LEU A 5 6.98 15.27 0.39
N ALA A 6 7.86 15.71 1.29
CA ALA A 6 8.34 14.85 2.38
C ALA A 6 7.18 14.36 3.28
N ILE A 7 6.23 15.23 3.62
CA ILE A 7 5.04 14.86 4.40
C ILE A 7 4.16 13.85 3.64
N VAL A 8 3.93 14.08 2.34
CA VAL A 8 3.15 13.15 1.50
C VAL A 8 3.78 11.75 1.48
N VAL A 9 5.10 11.67 1.32
CA VAL A 9 5.83 10.39 1.34
C VAL A 9 5.69 9.70 2.70
N VAL A 10 5.85 10.44 3.80
CA VAL A 10 5.70 9.88 5.16
C VAL A 10 4.30 9.32 5.38
N VAL A 11 3.25 10.05 4.97
CA VAL A 11 1.86 9.59 5.11
C VAL A 11 1.60 8.33 4.27
N MET A 12 2.12 8.27 3.04
CA MET A 12 2.01 7.08 2.20
C MET A 12 2.68 5.85 2.81
N VAL A 13 3.91 6.02 3.33
CA VAL A 13 4.67 4.93 3.96
C VAL A 13 3.97 4.45 5.23
N ALA A 14 3.46 5.37 6.06
CA ALA A 14 2.72 5.02 7.27
C ALA A 14 1.42 4.25 6.95
N GLY A 15 0.67 4.70 5.93
CA GLY A 15 -0.54 4.01 5.46
C GLY A 15 -0.25 2.62 4.90
N LEU A 16 0.87 2.46 4.18
CA LEU A 16 1.35 1.16 3.71
C LEU A 16 1.71 0.22 4.87
N ALA A 17 2.49 0.70 5.83
CA ALA A 17 2.88 -0.10 6.99
C ALA A 17 1.66 -0.57 7.78
N ALA A 18 0.69 0.31 8.06
CA ALA A 18 -0.55 -0.05 8.74
C ALA A 18 -1.35 -1.11 7.97
N THR A 19 -1.45 -0.97 6.65
CA THR A 19 -2.17 -1.91 5.79
C THR A 19 -1.50 -3.29 5.77
N LEU A 20 -0.17 -3.35 5.74
CA LEU A 20 0.58 -4.60 5.82
C LEU A 20 0.41 -5.28 7.19
N ILE A 21 0.51 -4.52 8.28
CA ILE A 21 0.33 -5.04 9.65
C ILE A 21 -1.06 -5.65 9.84
N ILE A 22 -2.11 -4.96 9.37
CA ILE A 22 -3.49 -5.45 9.46
C ILE A 22 -3.68 -6.68 8.55
N GLY A 23 -3.17 -6.63 7.31
CA GLY A 23 -3.28 -7.72 6.35
C GLY A 23 -2.52 -9.01 6.73
N GLN A 24 -1.44 -8.88 7.50
CA GLN A 24 -0.66 -9.99 8.05
C GLN A 24 -1.10 -10.41 9.46
N SER A 25 -2.04 -9.70 10.09
CA SER A 25 -2.43 -9.99 11.47
C SER A 25 -2.89 -11.44 11.63
N LYS A 26 -2.33 -12.10 12.64
CA LYS A 26 -2.52 -13.53 12.93
C LYS A 26 -3.99 -13.88 13.21
N SER A 27 -4.73 -12.93 13.82
CA SER A 27 -6.18 -13.01 14.06
C SER A 27 -7.00 -13.24 12.79
N ASN A 28 -6.59 -12.65 11.66
CA ASN A 28 -7.24 -12.84 10.37
C ASN A 28 -6.89 -14.19 9.71
N ARG A 29 -5.78 -14.83 10.13
CA ARG A 29 -5.33 -16.16 9.67
C ARG A 29 -5.89 -17.31 10.49
N GLU A 30 -6.11 -17.11 11.79
CA GLU A 30 -6.57 -18.16 12.71
C GLU A 30 -8.10 -18.38 12.66
N SER A 31 -8.87 -17.38 12.22
CA SER A 31 -10.32 -17.44 12.11
C SER A 31 -10.85 -18.14 10.85
N ASP A 32 -10.02 -18.33 9.81
CA ASP A 32 -10.39 -19.06 8.59
C ASP A 32 -9.20 -19.91 8.07
N PRO A 33 -9.23 -21.25 8.21
CA PRO A 33 -8.18 -22.13 7.69
C PRO A 33 -7.99 -22.05 6.17
N ARG A 34 -8.97 -21.52 5.42
CA ARG A 34 -8.90 -21.27 3.97
C ARG A 34 -8.35 -19.89 3.62
N TYR A 35 -8.02 -19.07 4.62
CA TYR A 35 -7.44 -17.74 4.43
C TYR A 35 -6.16 -17.77 3.59
N THR A 36 -5.36 -18.83 3.74
CA THR A 36 -4.13 -19.14 3.00
C THR A 36 -4.37 -19.51 1.53
N GLN A 37 -5.57 -20.00 1.18
CA GLN A 37 -5.91 -20.55 -0.13
C GLN A 37 -6.10 -19.48 -1.21
N ASN A 38 -6.54 -18.28 -0.80
CA ASN A 38 -6.73 -17.10 -1.69
C ASN A 38 -5.79 -15.94 -1.36
N THR A 39 -4.82 -16.13 -0.46
CA THR A 39 -3.89 -15.07 -0.03
C THR A 39 -3.07 -14.57 -1.20
N GLY A 40 -2.60 -15.44 -2.08
CA GLY A 40 -1.85 -15.05 -3.28
C GLY A 40 -2.59 -14.01 -4.12
N LYS A 41 -3.87 -14.25 -4.47
CA LYS A 41 -4.69 -13.29 -5.24
C LYS A 41 -5.01 -12.02 -4.46
N LYS A 42 -5.27 -12.11 -3.15
CA LYS A 42 -5.54 -10.93 -2.30
C LYS A 42 -4.30 -10.04 -2.18
N TRP A 43 -3.12 -10.64 -2.02
CA TRP A 43 -1.83 -9.95 -1.98
C TRP A 43 -1.42 -9.39 -3.33
N LEU A 44 -1.73 -10.10 -4.43
CA LEU A 44 -1.52 -9.60 -5.78
C LEU A 44 -2.39 -8.37 -6.05
N ARG A 45 -3.66 -8.39 -5.62
CA ARG A 45 -4.58 -7.24 -5.76
C ARG A 45 -4.15 -6.06 -4.89
N LEU A 46 -3.71 -6.33 -3.66
CA LEU A 46 -3.21 -5.30 -2.76
C LEU A 46 -1.92 -4.68 -3.29
N GLY A 47 -0.96 -5.51 -3.72
CA GLY A 47 0.28 -5.07 -4.36
C GLY A 47 0.01 -4.27 -5.63
N GLY A 48 -0.96 -4.69 -6.45
CA GLY A 48 -1.41 -3.95 -7.63
C GLY A 48 -1.92 -2.55 -7.31
N ILE A 49 -2.72 -2.39 -6.25
CA ILE A 49 -3.20 -1.07 -5.80
C ILE A 49 -2.02 -0.18 -5.36
N TYR A 50 -1.02 -0.73 -4.68
CA TYR A 50 0.18 0.03 -4.29
C TYR A 50 1.03 0.44 -5.49
N VAL A 51 1.25 -0.45 -6.46
CA VAL A 51 1.99 -0.13 -7.68
C VAL A 51 1.29 0.98 -8.46
N VAL A 52 -0.05 0.91 -8.61
CA VAL A 52 -0.83 1.97 -9.27
C VAL A 52 -0.75 3.28 -8.49
N GLY A 53 -0.84 3.24 -7.16
CA GLY A 53 -0.73 4.43 -6.31
C GLY A 53 0.64 5.11 -6.42
N ILE A 54 1.72 4.33 -6.43
CA ILE A 54 3.09 4.84 -6.60
C ILE A 54 3.25 5.48 -7.98
N ILE A 55 2.77 4.83 -9.05
CA ILE A 55 2.82 5.38 -10.42
C ILE A 55 2.05 6.70 -10.49
N ALA A 56 0.85 6.76 -9.91
CA ALA A 56 0.04 7.97 -9.90
C ALA A 56 0.76 9.14 -9.21
N VAL A 57 1.42 8.90 -8.07
CA VAL A 57 2.20 9.92 -7.38
C VAL A 57 3.40 10.38 -8.20
N ILE A 58 4.13 9.46 -8.84
CA ILE A 58 5.25 9.81 -9.72
C ILE A 58 4.78 10.72 -10.86
N VAL A 59 3.67 10.36 -11.52
CA VAL A 59 3.09 11.16 -12.61
C VAL A 59 2.69 12.55 -12.14
N ILE A 60 2.04 12.66 -10.98
CA ILE A 60 1.65 13.95 -10.40
C ILE A 60 2.88 14.80 -10.09
N VAL A 61 3.93 14.20 -9.52
CA VAL A 61 5.17 14.94 -9.20
C VAL A 61 5.85 15.45 -10.45
N ILE A 62 5.96 14.64 -11.51
CA ILE A 62 6.53 15.07 -12.79
C ILE A 62 5.68 16.19 -13.39
N ALA A 63 4.36 16.00 -13.50
CA ALA A 63 3.46 16.97 -14.10
C ALA A 63 3.35 18.31 -13.36
N LEU A 64 3.67 18.34 -12.06
CA LEU A 64 3.68 19.57 -11.25
C LEU A 64 5.07 20.21 -11.16
N ASN A 65 6.10 19.58 -11.71
CA ASN A 65 7.49 20.02 -11.66
C ASN A 65 8.11 20.26 -13.05
N ASP A 66 7.30 20.10 -14.11
CA ASP A 66 7.50 20.61 -15.48
C ASP A 66 6.70 21.92 -15.68
#